data_AF-A0A811P4J2-F1
#
_entry.id   AF-A0A811P4J2-F1
#
_cell.length_a   1.000
_cell.length_b   1.000
_cell.length_c   1.000
_cell.angle_alpha   90.00
_cell.angle_beta   90.00
_cell.angle_gamma   90.00
#
_symmetry.space_group_name_H-M   'P 1'
#
loop_
_entity.id
_entity.type
_entity.pdbx_description
1 polymer ?
#
loop_
_entity_poly.entity_id
_entity_poly.type
_entity_poly.pdbx_seq_one_letter_code
_entity_poly.pdbx_strand_id
1 'polypeptide(L)'
;MAPVAEVARLLAGFRRHLEDRSAHHLGYGYPYNLDFDFAPLAPFLEGLCINNLGDPFVESNYGVHSRPLEVAVLDWFTRIWDLGPGDY
;
A
#
# COMPACT_ATOMS: atom_id res chain seq x y z
N MET A 1 15.44 -0.72 -30.83
CA MET A 1 15.67 0.51 -30.03
C MET A 1 14.49 1.50 -30.03
N ALA A 2 13.71 1.66 -31.11
CA ALA A 2 12.52 2.52 -31.12
C ALA A 2 11.42 2.20 -30.06
N PRO A 3 11.12 0.93 -29.71
CA PRO A 3 10.03 0.61 -28.77
C PRO A 3 10.29 1.08 -27.33
N VAL A 4 11.54 1.05 -26.88
CA VAL A 4 11.92 1.45 -25.51
C VAL A 4 11.75 2.95 -25.31
N ALA A 5 12.12 3.75 -26.32
CA ALA A 5 11.96 5.21 -26.29
C ALA A 5 10.48 5.63 -26.30
N GLU A 6 9.64 4.91 -27.05
CA GLU A 6 8.20 5.15 -27.08
C GLU A 6 7.53 4.83 -25.74
N VAL A 7 7.87 3.68 -25.14
CA VAL A 7 7.39 3.29 -23.80
C VAL A 7 7.84 4.29 -22.74
N ALA A 8 9.11 4.70 -22.74
CA ALA A 8 9.60 5.69 -21.79
C ALA A 8 8.83 7.03 -21.88
N ARG A 9 8.53 7.48 -23.12
CA ARG A 9 7.73 8.69 -23.35
C ARG A 9 6.30 8.53 -22.85
N LEU A 10 5.68 7.38 -23.08
CA LEU A 10 4.33 7.07 -22.59
C LEU A 10 4.30 7.11 -21.06
N LEU A 11 5.23 6.42 -20.39
CA LEU A 11 5.31 6.38 -18.93
C LEU A 11 5.58 7.77 -18.33
N ALA A 12 6.46 8.56 -18.94
CA ALA A 12 6.69 9.94 -18.50
C ALA A 12 5.44 10.83 -18.67
N GLY A 13 4.69 10.66 -19.76
CA GLY A 13 3.41 11.34 -19.95
C GLY A 13 2.37 10.94 -18.93
N PHE A 14 2.26 9.63 -18.65
CA PHE A 14 1.35 9.09 -17.65
C PHE A 14 1.70 9.59 -16.24
N ARG A 15 2.98 9.57 -15.86
CA ARG A 15 3.44 10.10 -14.57
C ARG A 15 3.05 11.57 -14.38
N ARG A 16 3.33 12.43 -15.37
CA ARG A 16 2.96 13.85 -15.31
C ARG A 16 1.46 14.06 -15.16
N HIS A 17 0.67 13.25 -15.86
CA HIS A 17 -0.78 13.29 -15.72
C HIS A 17 -1.20 12.97 -14.27
N LEU A 18 -0.67 11.91 -13.66
CA LEU A 18 -0.98 11.58 -12.27
C LEU A 18 -0.55 12.68 -11.29
N GLU A 19 0.67 13.23 -11.45
CA GLU A 19 1.18 14.33 -10.61
C GLU A 19 0.27 15.57 -10.69
N ASP A 20 -0.19 15.94 -11.89
CA ASP A 20 -1.13 17.06 -12.09
C ASP A 20 -2.50 16.79 -11.42
N ARG A 21 -3.04 15.58 -11.57
CA ARG A 21 -4.31 15.20 -10.94
C ARG A 21 -4.22 15.20 -9.41
N SER A 22 -3.10 14.72 -8.86
CA SER A 22 -2.85 14.72 -7.41
C SER A 22 -2.69 16.15 -6.85
N ALA A 23 -1.97 17.03 -7.55
CA ALA A 23 -1.77 18.42 -7.13
C ALA A 23 -3.05 19.25 -7.12
N HIS A 24 -3.99 18.93 -8.01
CA HIS A 24 -5.29 19.61 -8.12
C HIS A 24 -6.45 18.78 -7.55
N HIS A 25 -6.16 17.82 -6.67
CA HIS A 25 -7.19 17.04 -5.97
C HIS A 25 -7.93 17.94 -4.98
N LEU A 26 -9.00 18.58 -5.46
CA LEU A 26 -9.95 19.29 -4.61
C LEU A 26 -10.73 18.22 -3.84
N GLY A 27 -10.50 18.12 -2.53
CA GLY A 27 -11.14 17.14 -1.61
C GLY A 27 -12.67 17.17 -1.55
N TYR A 28 -13.35 17.89 -2.44
CA TYR A 28 -14.80 17.99 -2.60
C TYR A 28 -15.49 16.73 -3.14
N GLY A 29 -14.74 15.68 -3.53
CA GLY A 29 -15.32 14.44 -4.05
C GLY A 29 -14.90 13.15 -3.34
N TYR A 30 -13.67 13.09 -2.79
CA TYR A 30 -13.14 11.89 -2.14
C TYR A 30 -12.12 12.25 -1.04
N PRO A 31 -12.30 11.74 0.20
CA PRO A 31 -11.45 12.04 1.34
C PRO A 31 -10.20 11.16 1.34
N TYR A 32 -9.23 11.47 0.49
CA TYR A 32 -7.92 10.82 0.50
C TYR A 32 -6.90 11.65 1.26
N ASN A 33 -6.10 11.01 2.12
CA ASN A 33 -4.86 11.60 2.57
C ASN A 33 -3.81 11.42 1.45
N LEU A 34 -3.35 12.52 0.87
CA LEU A 34 -2.32 12.52 -0.17
C LEU A 34 -0.92 12.88 0.39
N ASP A 35 -0.84 13.17 1.68
CA ASP A 35 0.39 13.54 2.37
C ASP A 35 0.95 12.33 3.13
N PHE A 36 1.71 11.50 2.41
CA PHE A 36 2.43 10.35 2.95
C PHE A 36 3.75 10.14 2.21
N ASP A 37 4.74 9.56 2.89
CA ASP A 37 6.04 9.19 2.31
C ASP A 37 6.21 7.66 2.32
N PHE A 38 6.34 7.08 1.12
CA PHE A 38 6.58 5.64 0.95
C PHE A 38 8.07 5.26 1.02
N ALA A 39 8.99 6.22 1.05
CA ALA A 39 10.43 5.92 1.06
C ALA A 39 10.87 4.96 2.19
N PRO A 40 10.34 5.04 3.43
CA PRO A 40 10.67 4.09 4.48
C PRO A 40 10.21 2.65 4.19
N LEU A 41 9.18 2.48 3.36
CA LEU A 41 8.65 1.16 2.99
C LEU A 41 9.33 0.56 1.76
N ALA A 42 10.03 1.37 0.95
CA ALA A 42 10.67 0.92 -0.28
C ALA A 42 11.57 -0.33 -0.10
N PRO A 43 12.43 -0.44 0.93
CA PRO A 43 13.27 -1.62 1.12
C PRO A 43 12.50 -2.94 1.36
N PHE A 44 11.25 -2.84 1.81
CA PHE A 44 10.38 -4.00 2.06
C PHE A 44 9.51 -4.36 0.86
N LEU A 45 9.39 -3.48 -0.13
CA LEU A 45 8.56 -3.67 -1.32
C LEU A 45 9.40 -3.95 -2.58
N GLU A 46 10.64 -3.48 -2.61
CA GLU A 46 11.53 -3.68 -3.73
C GLU A 46 12.00 -5.14 -3.82
N GLY A 47 11.65 -5.81 -4.93
CA GLY A 47 12.06 -7.20 -5.19
C GLY A 47 11.36 -8.25 -4.33
N LEU A 48 10.38 -7.87 -3.50
CA LEU A 48 9.65 -8.77 -2.61
C LEU A 48 8.17 -8.85 -3.01
N CYS A 49 7.70 -10.06 -3.31
CA CYS A 49 6.28 -10.32 -3.57
C CYS A 49 5.55 -10.61 -2.26
N ILE A 50 5.42 -9.62 -1.37
CA ILE A 50 4.72 -9.82 -0.09
C ILE A 50 3.24 -10.15 -0.35
N ASN A 51 2.75 -11.24 0.26
CA ASN A 51 1.35 -11.66 0.13
C ASN A 51 0.85 -12.32 1.43
N ASN A 52 -0.18 -11.74 2.05
CA ASN A 52 -0.82 -12.27 3.25
C ASN A 52 -1.89 -13.29 2.87
N LEU A 53 -1.48 -14.38 2.25
CA LEU A 53 -2.40 -15.40 1.76
C LEU A 53 -3.01 -16.19 2.93
N GLY A 54 -4.33 -16.05 3.09
CA GLY A 54 -5.13 -16.79 4.06
C GLY A 54 -5.52 -15.95 5.27
N ASP A 55 -5.88 -16.64 6.34
CA ASP A 55 -6.24 -16.01 7.60
C ASP A 55 -4.98 -15.50 8.34
N PRO A 56 -4.99 -14.30 8.92
CA PRO A 56 -3.82 -13.73 9.59
C PRO A 56 -3.40 -14.47 10.86
N PHE A 57 -4.31 -15.22 11.49
CA PHE A 57 -4.08 -15.99 12.72
C PHE A 57 -3.76 -17.48 12.45
N VAL A 58 -3.90 -17.95 11.22
CA VAL A 58 -3.62 -19.34 10.83
C VAL A 58 -2.36 -19.40 9.99
N GLU A 59 -1.39 -20.23 10.37
CA GLU A 59 -0.13 -20.38 9.63
C GLU A 59 -0.35 -20.77 8.15
N SER A 60 0.46 -20.17 7.26
CA SER A 60 0.33 -20.32 5.80
C SER A 60 1.62 -20.90 5.23
N ASN A 61 1.50 -21.64 4.14
CA ASN A 61 2.67 -22.21 3.46
C ASN A 61 3.44 -21.17 2.62
N TYR A 62 2.94 -19.93 2.52
CA TYR A 62 3.61 -18.85 1.81
C TYR A 62 4.43 -18.00 2.79
N GLY A 63 5.76 -18.06 2.71
CA GLY A 63 6.65 -17.43 3.70
C GLY A 63 6.98 -15.95 3.48
N VAL A 64 6.61 -15.36 2.33
CA VAL A 64 6.88 -13.94 2.05
C VAL A 64 5.64 -13.13 2.40
N HIS A 65 5.37 -12.94 3.69
CA HIS A 65 4.16 -12.28 4.18
C HIS A 65 4.45 -11.28 5.30
N SER A 66 3.51 -10.38 5.55
CA SER A 66 3.54 -9.38 6.63
C SER A 66 2.46 -9.60 7.69
N ARG A 67 1.82 -10.78 7.74
CA ARG A 67 0.76 -11.12 8.73
C ARG A 67 1.03 -10.68 10.18
N PRO A 68 2.25 -10.77 10.75
CA PRO A 68 2.50 -10.21 12.09
C PRO A 68 2.25 -8.70 12.19
N LEU A 69 2.51 -7.93 11.12
CA LEU A 69 2.19 -6.51 11.03
C LEU A 69 0.67 -6.29 10.85
N GLU A 70 -0.01 -7.15 10.09
CA GLU A 70 -1.47 -7.12 9.94
C GLU A 70 -2.17 -7.30 11.30
N VAL A 71 -1.78 -8.33 12.07
CA VAL A 71 -2.30 -8.55 13.44
C VAL A 71 -1.98 -7.37 14.35
N ALA A 72 -0.78 -6.80 14.27
CA ALA A 72 -0.42 -5.62 15.07
C ALA A 72 -1.28 -4.38 14.75
N VAL A 73 -1.71 -4.22 13.48
CA VAL A 73 -2.63 -3.15 13.08
C VAL A 73 -4.04 -3.44 13.59
N LEU A 74 -4.52 -4.68 13.52
CA LEU A 74 -5.79 -5.09 14.11
C LEU A 74 -5.81 -4.81 15.62
N ASP A 75 -4.77 -5.22 16.34
CA ASP A 75 -4.59 -4.94 17.78
C ASP A 75 -4.59 -3.44 18.12
N TRP A 76 -4.11 -2.61 17.21
CA TRP A 76 -4.16 -1.16 17.41
C TRP A 76 -5.59 -0.62 17.27
N PHE A 77 -6.35 -1.10 16.28
CA PHE A 77 -7.74 -0.71 16.10
C PHE A 77 -8.67 -1.22 17.20
N THR A 78 -8.47 -2.45 17.69
CA THR A 78 -9.27 -3.00 18.81
C THR A 78 -9.15 -2.13 20.05
N ARG A 79 -7.95 -1.60 20.35
CA ARG A 79 -7.71 -0.65 21.45
C ARG A 79 -8.39 0.70 21.23
N ILE A 80 -8.44 1.20 20.00
CA ILE A 80 -9.10 2.46 19.67
C ILE A 80 -10.62 2.35 19.80
N TRP A 81 -11.16 1.18 19.47
CA TRP A 81 -12.60 0.91 19.51
C TRP A 81 -13.08 0.26 20.82
N ASP A 82 -12.19 0.11 21.81
CA ASP A 82 -12.49 -0.51 23.11
C ASP A 82 -13.14 -1.90 22.98
N LEU A 83 -12.64 -2.69 22.03
CA LEU A 83 -13.08 -4.06 21.80
C LEU A 83 -12.42 -5.02 22.80
N GLY A 84 -13.08 -6.17 23.04
CA GLY A 84 -12.54 -7.21 23.90
C GLY A 84 -11.30 -7.89 23.29
N PRO A 85 -10.43 -8.50 24.12
CA PRO A 85 -9.33 -9.29 23.60
C PRO A 85 -9.83 -10.44 22.73
N GLY A 86 -9.36 -10.53 21.49
CA GLY A 86 -9.82 -11.56 20.56
C GLY A 86 -11.02 -11.18 19.69
N ASP A 87 -11.59 -9.99 19.90
CA ASP A 87 -12.65 -9.47 19.06
C ASP A 87 -12.02 -8.79 17.82
N TYR A 88 -11.99 -9.52 16.70
CA TYR A 88 -11.51 -9.07 15.38
C TYR A 88 -12.56 -9.29 14.30
#